data_AF-A0A3D2F726-F1
#
_entry.id   AF-A0A3D2F726-F1
#
_cell.length_a   1.000
_cell.length_b   1.000
_cell.length_c   1.000
_cell.angle_alpha   90.00
_cell.angle_beta   90.00
_cell.angle_gamma   90.00
#
_symmetry.space_group_name_H-M   'P 1'
#
loop_
_entity.id
_entity.type
_entity.pdbx_description
1 polymer ?
#
loop_
_entity_poly.entity_id
_entity_poly.type
_entity_poly.pdbx_seq_one_letter_code
_entity_poly.pdbx_strand_id
1 'polypeptide(L)'
;MTPSGPSLFDRLFAWLSENWFYAVSALSLALAGLFLVQYGMENGMLPPAARVASALAFGLGLIGAGEYIRRRFGEAEDSATEYLPSVFAGAGLVSLFGAVLSAQMLYGLIGGTTGMIGMIVVAGIAMVLGWFYGPLLAAIGVIGAFCAPMVLGGSDSDPTPLFAYFAVVAFVGLGVDTMRRWAWISGLTLVLAYVMGTMLFGGDRALTGAYQVYLISLVVMAVLIPARAIMPDHAGSMLSEWAIRLNGATRPIFPVLLAWAAMAASCILLLLTSGAG
;
A
#
# COMPACT_ATOMS: atom_id res chain seq x y z
N MET A 1 11.77 32.71 -16.12
CA MET A 1 11.82 31.24 -15.93
C MET A 1 12.44 30.99 -14.56
N THR A 2 11.65 30.77 -13.52
CA THR A 2 12.16 30.35 -12.21
C THR A 2 12.62 28.90 -12.35
N PRO A 3 13.83 28.52 -11.91
CA PRO A 3 14.28 27.13 -11.98
C PRO A 3 13.27 26.27 -11.20
N SER A 4 12.67 25.30 -11.89
CA SER A 4 11.85 24.27 -11.27
C SER A 4 12.72 23.59 -10.22
N GLY A 5 12.35 23.70 -8.94
CA GLY A 5 13.03 22.94 -7.88
C GLY A 5 13.04 21.44 -8.23
N PRO A 6 13.99 20.65 -7.69
CA PRO A 6 14.14 19.24 -8.03
C PRO A 6 12.81 18.51 -7.88
N SER A 7 12.43 17.75 -8.91
CA SER A 7 11.15 17.05 -8.94
C SER A 7 11.08 16.01 -7.82
N LEU A 8 9.88 15.62 -7.42
CA LEU A 8 9.69 14.62 -6.36
C LEU A 8 10.36 13.28 -6.71
N PHE A 9 10.40 12.94 -8.00
CA PHE A 9 11.12 11.77 -8.52
C PHE A 9 12.63 11.90 -8.33
N ASP A 10 13.21 13.08 -8.58
CA ASP A 10 14.65 13.30 -8.41
C ASP A 10 15.07 13.14 -6.95
N ARG A 11 14.24 13.60 -6.01
CA ARG A 11 14.51 13.46 -4.57
C ARG A 11 14.40 12.01 -4.11
N LEU A 12 13.38 11.28 -4.60
CA LEU A 12 13.23 9.86 -4.30
C LEU A 12 14.37 9.04 -4.89
N PHE A 13 14.76 9.33 -6.13
CA PHE A 13 15.84 8.62 -6.81
C PHE A 13 17.20 8.92 -6.17
N ALA A 14 17.47 10.17 -5.81
CA ALA A 14 18.67 10.54 -5.06
C ALA A 14 18.72 9.82 -3.71
N TRP A 15 17.62 9.83 -2.95
CA TRP A 15 17.51 9.11 -1.69
C TRP A 15 17.68 7.59 -1.88
N LEU A 16 17.03 6.99 -2.88
CA LEU A 16 17.14 5.56 -3.15
C LEU A 16 18.56 5.20 -3.58
N SER A 17 19.25 6.07 -4.32
CA SER A 17 20.65 5.91 -4.70
C SER A 17 21.57 5.96 -3.49
N GLU A 18 21.30 6.83 -2.51
CA GLU A 18 22.08 6.93 -1.26
C GLU A 18 21.77 5.78 -0.29
N ASN A 19 20.54 5.28 -0.26
CA ASN A 19 20.03 4.33 0.74
C ASN A 19 19.60 2.97 0.16
N TRP A 20 20.09 2.61 -1.03
CA TRP A 20 19.65 1.41 -1.78
C TRP A 20 19.77 0.11 -0.97
N PHE A 21 20.80 0.00 -0.13
CA PHE A 21 21.03 -1.19 0.71
C PHE A 21 19.88 -1.44 1.68
N TYR A 22 19.27 -0.38 2.25
CA TYR A 22 18.12 -0.51 3.15
C TYR A 22 16.88 -0.98 2.40
N ALA A 23 16.64 -0.45 1.21
CA ALA A 23 15.53 -0.87 0.36
C ALA A 23 15.64 -2.35 -0.04
N VAL A 24 16.84 -2.78 -0.46
CA VAL A 24 17.11 -4.19 -0.81
C VAL A 24 16.98 -5.10 0.40
N SER A 25 17.47 -4.68 1.57
CA SER A 25 17.35 -5.45 2.81
C SER A 25 15.89 -5.63 3.23
N ALA A 26 15.09 -4.57 3.14
CA ALA A 26 13.67 -4.62 3.46
C ALA A 26 12.91 -5.53 2.49
N LEU A 27 13.21 -5.42 1.20
CA LEU A 27 12.62 -6.27 0.18
C LEU A 27 12.98 -7.73 0.42
N SER A 28 14.25 -8.03 0.72
CA SER A 28 14.71 -9.39 1.02
C SER A 28 14.03 -9.98 2.26
N LEU A 29 13.92 -9.21 3.34
CA LEU A 29 13.22 -9.63 4.56
C LEU A 29 11.72 -9.81 4.33
N ALA A 30 11.08 -8.93 3.56
CA ALA A 30 9.67 -9.05 3.20
C ALA A 30 9.42 -10.34 2.41
N LEU A 31 10.25 -10.59 1.39
CA LEU A 31 10.20 -11.80 0.58
C LEU A 31 10.48 -13.04 1.41
N ALA A 32 11.40 -12.98 2.37
CA ALA A 32 11.65 -14.10 3.29
C ALA A 32 10.38 -14.49 4.06
N GLY A 33 9.60 -13.52 4.55
CA GLY A 33 8.32 -13.77 5.21
C GLY A 33 7.28 -14.42 4.29
N LEU A 34 7.15 -13.93 3.06
CA LEU A 34 6.24 -14.49 2.05
C LEU A 34 6.65 -15.91 1.64
N PHE A 35 7.94 -16.12 1.38
CA PHE A 35 8.49 -17.42 1.01
C PHE A 35 8.48 -18.43 2.14
N LEU A 36 8.51 -18.00 3.40
CA LEU A 36 8.35 -18.92 4.52
C LEU A 36 7.01 -19.68 4.42
N VAL A 37 5.96 -19.00 3.93
CA VAL A 37 4.67 -19.62 3.66
C VAL A 37 4.71 -20.53 2.44
N GLN A 38 5.26 -20.03 1.32
CA GLN A 38 5.28 -20.75 0.04
C GLN A 38 6.23 -21.97 0.05
N TYR A 39 7.46 -21.81 0.52
CA TYR A 39 8.44 -22.89 0.63
C TYR A 39 7.97 -23.99 1.59
N GLY A 40 7.27 -23.62 2.67
CA GLY A 40 6.64 -24.60 3.55
C GLY A 40 5.63 -25.48 2.79
N MET A 41 4.93 -24.90 1.80
CA MET A 41 3.99 -25.58 0.91
C MET A 41 4.66 -26.62 0.05
N GLU A 42 5.66 -26.21 -0.71
CA GLU A 42 6.29 -27.04 -1.73
C GLU A 42 6.99 -28.26 -1.12
N ASN A 43 7.58 -28.13 0.07
CA ASN A 43 8.35 -29.21 0.68
C ASN A 43 7.52 -30.13 1.60
N GLY A 44 6.25 -29.81 1.86
CA GLY A 44 5.38 -30.62 2.74
C GLY A 44 5.84 -30.74 4.21
N MET A 45 6.91 -30.03 4.62
CA MET A 45 7.56 -30.22 5.92
C MET A 45 6.75 -29.68 7.10
N LEU A 46 5.86 -28.72 6.86
CA LEU A 46 5.05 -28.06 7.89
C LEU A 46 3.56 -28.14 7.56
N PRO A 47 2.67 -28.38 8.54
CA PRO A 47 1.24 -28.26 8.32
C PRO A 47 0.85 -26.80 7.98
N PRO A 48 -0.24 -26.56 7.23
CA PRO A 48 -0.60 -25.22 6.76
C PRO A 48 -0.70 -24.17 7.87
N ALA A 49 -1.29 -24.53 9.01
CA ALA A 49 -1.39 -23.65 10.16
C ALA A 49 -0.02 -23.24 10.74
N ALA A 50 0.94 -24.17 10.77
CA ALA A 50 2.29 -23.87 11.27
C ALA A 50 3.01 -22.88 10.35
N ARG A 51 2.86 -22.99 9.03
CA ARG A 51 3.47 -22.08 8.05
C ARG A 51 2.99 -20.64 8.22
N VAL A 52 1.67 -20.48 8.38
CA VAL A 52 1.05 -19.18 8.64
C VAL A 52 1.50 -18.65 9.99
N ALA A 53 1.47 -19.48 11.03
CA ALA A 53 1.91 -19.08 12.38
C ALA A 53 3.37 -18.62 12.40
N SER A 54 4.27 -19.30 11.69
CA SER A 54 5.67 -18.90 11.56
C SER A 54 5.84 -17.60 10.77
N ALA A 55 5.05 -17.35 9.73
CA ALA A 55 5.11 -16.09 8.98
C ALA A 55 4.55 -14.91 9.78
N LEU A 56 3.50 -15.15 10.59
CA LEU A 56 3.00 -14.17 11.57
C LEU A 56 4.05 -13.89 12.65
N ALA A 57 4.64 -14.94 13.23
CA ALA A 57 5.68 -14.81 14.25
C ALA A 57 6.92 -14.08 13.71
N PHE A 58 7.33 -14.38 12.47
CA PHE A 58 8.41 -13.68 11.79
C PHE A 58 8.08 -12.20 11.58
N GLY A 59 6.89 -11.89 11.05
CA GLY A 59 6.45 -10.50 10.85
C GLY A 59 6.38 -9.69 12.16
N LEU A 60 5.79 -10.26 13.21
CA LEU A 60 5.77 -9.66 14.55
C LEU A 60 7.18 -9.52 15.15
N GLY A 61 8.04 -10.52 14.93
CA GLY A 61 9.44 -10.52 15.35
C GLY A 61 10.23 -9.38 14.70
N LEU A 62 10.06 -9.17 13.40
CA LEU A 62 10.68 -8.03 12.69
C LEU A 62 10.17 -6.70 13.22
N ILE A 63 8.84 -6.55 13.42
CA ILE A 63 8.28 -5.33 14.02
C ILE A 63 8.84 -5.08 15.42
N GLY A 64 8.89 -6.13 16.25
CA GLY A 64 9.46 -6.07 17.60
C GLY A 64 10.95 -5.72 17.59
N ALA A 65 11.73 -6.27 16.66
CA ALA A 65 13.13 -5.95 16.47
C ALA A 65 13.32 -4.48 16.04
N GLY A 66 12.51 -4.00 15.09
CA GLY A 66 12.52 -2.60 14.68
C GLY A 66 12.21 -1.65 15.84
N GLU A 67 11.18 -1.98 16.64
CA GLU A 67 10.82 -1.22 17.84
C GLU A 67 11.92 -1.22 18.91
N TYR A 68 12.55 -2.38 19.13
CA TYR A 68 13.64 -2.53 20.07
C TYR A 68 14.85 -1.67 19.68
N ILE A 69 15.23 -1.71 18.39
CA ILE A 69 16.33 -0.90 17.85
C ILE A 69 15.97 0.59 17.98
N ARG A 70 14.74 0.98 17.64
CA ARG A 70 14.28 2.37 17.78
C ARG A 70 14.38 2.86 19.22
N ARG A 71 13.96 2.07 20.20
CA ARG A 71 14.02 2.45 21.62
C ARG A 71 15.43 2.50 22.18
N ARG A 72 16.34 1.66 21.67
CA ARG A 72 17.70 1.53 22.20
C ARG A 72 18.72 2.46 21.54
N PHE A 73 18.51 2.81 20.27
CA PHE A 73 19.45 3.59 19.46
C PHE A 73 18.84 4.87 18.88
N GLY A 74 17.59 5.21 19.21
CA GLY A 74 16.87 6.37 18.67
C GLY A 74 17.39 7.75 19.11
N GLU A 75 18.37 7.82 20.03
CA GLU A 75 19.05 9.06 20.43
C GLU A 75 20.42 9.23 19.77
N ALA A 76 20.93 8.23 19.02
CA ALA A 76 22.20 8.35 18.33
C ALA A 76 21.98 9.05 16.98
N GLU A 77 22.52 10.27 16.85
CA GLU A 77 22.57 11.10 15.63
C GLU A 77 23.44 10.48 14.50
N ASP A 78 23.42 9.16 14.34
CA ASP A 78 24.16 8.44 13.31
C ASP A 78 23.20 7.96 12.20
N SER A 79 23.35 8.54 11.02
CA SER A 79 22.49 8.43 9.83
C SER A 79 22.21 7.01 9.34
N ALA A 80 23.04 6.03 9.73
CA ALA A 80 22.86 4.63 9.38
C ALA A 80 21.77 3.92 10.21
N THR A 81 21.55 4.34 11.46
CA THR A 81 20.60 3.64 12.36
C THR A 81 19.17 4.17 12.23
N GLU A 82 18.98 5.33 11.59
CA GLU A 82 17.69 5.99 11.44
C GLU A 82 16.71 5.16 10.59
N TYR A 83 17.19 4.54 9.51
CA TYR A 83 16.33 3.82 8.56
C TYR A 83 16.13 2.35 8.92
N LEU A 84 17.01 1.78 9.74
CA LEU A 84 16.99 0.35 10.04
C LEU A 84 15.69 -0.10 10.73
N PRO A 85 15.17 0.59 11.77
CA PRO A 85 13.87 0.27 12.35
C PRO A 85 12.70 0.30 11.34
N SER A 86 12.76 1.23 10.38
CA SER A 86 11.73 1.38 9.34
C SER A 86 11.77 0.23 8.33
N VAL A 87 12.96 -0.30 8.03
CA VAL A 87 13.15 -1.47 7.17
C VAL A 87 12.53 -2.72 7.81
N PHE A 88 12.83 -2.97 9.07
CA PHE A 88 12.30 -4.11 9.84
C PHE A 88 10.78 -4.04 9.98
N ALA A 89 10.25 -2.86 10.36
CA ALA A 89 8.81 -2.65 10.46
C ALA A 89 8.09 -2.87 9.11
N GLY A 90 8.69 -2.43 8.00
CA GLY A 90 8.08 -2.55 6.67
C GLY A 90 8.01 -3.98 6.19
N ALA A 91 9.14 -4.68 6.28
CA ALA A 91 9.21 -6.10 5.98
C ALA A 91 8.25 -6.92 6.86
N GLY A 92 8.15 -6.58 8.14
CA GLY A 92 7.21 -7.21 9.07
C GLY A 92 5.76 -7.02 8.66
N LEU A 93 5.34 -5.81 8.27
CA LEU A 93 3.99 -5.54 7.79
C LEU A 93 3.65 -6.31 6.50
N VAL A 94 4.57 -6.38 5.55
CA VAL A 94 4.39 -7.16 4.32
C VAL A 94 4.21 -8.64 4.66
N SER A 95 5.02 -9.17 5.58
CA SER A 95 4.90 -10.56 6.06
C SER A 95 3.56 -10.81 6.75
N LEU A 96 3.06 -9.88 7.57
CA LEU A 96 1.77 -10.02 8.24
C LEU A 96 0.59 -10.00 7.26
N PHE A 97 0.58 -9.05 6.33
CA PHE A 97 -0.44 -9.00 5.27
C PHE A 97 -0.41 -10.26 4.41
N GLY A 98 0.78 -10.70 4.01
CA GLY A 98 0.96 -11.95 3.26
C GLY A 98 0.46 -13.16 4.04
N ALA A 99 0.77 -13.26 5.33
CA ALA A 99 0.36 -14.39 6.16
C ALA A 99 -1.17 -14.47 6.33
N VAL A 100 -1.86 -13.34 6.56
CA VAL A 100 -3.32 -13.30 6.63
C VAL A 100 -3.93 -13.69 5.28
N LEU A 101 -3.39 -13.15 4.19
CA LEU A 101 -3.85 -13.49 2.84
C LEU A 101 -3.66 -14.97 2.54
N SER A 102 -2.50 -15.55 2.88
CA SER A 102 -2.24 -16.98 2.69
C SER A 102 -3.15 -17.86 3.55
N ALA A 103 -3.41 -17.46 4.79
CA ALA A 103 -4.32 -18.19 5.68
C ALA A 103 -5.72 -18.30 5.07
N GLN A 104 -6.20 -17.22 4.45
CA GLN A 104 -7.51 -17.18 3.82
C GLN A 104 -7.52 -17.86 2.45
N MET A 105 -6.64 -17.44 1.54
CA MET A 105 -6.75 -17.79 0.11
C MET A 105 -5.94 -19.01 -0.30
N LEU A 106 -4.74 -19.19 0.26
CA LEU A 106 -3.89 -20.32 -0.11
C LEU A 106 -4.27 -21.59 0.65
N TYR A 107 -4.67 -21.46 1.92
CA TYR A 107 -4.88 -22.62 2.80
C TYR A 107 -6.30 -22.81 3.30
N GLY A 108 -7.21 -21.83 3.11
CA GLY A 108 -8.58 -21.92 3.58
C GLY A 108 -8.72 -22.13 5.11
N LEU A 109 -7.71 -21.74 5.89
CA LEU A 109 -7.67 -21.92 7.35
C LEU A 109 -8.66 -21.01 8.06
N ILE A 110 -8.97 -19.87 7.45
CA ILE A 110 -9.89 -18.86 7.98
C ILE A 110 -10.90 -18.46 6.91
N GLY A 111 -12.14 -18.19 7.34
CA GLY A 111 -13.17 -17.66 6.47
C GLY A 111 -12.95 -16.19 6.10
N GLY A 112 -13.68 -15.69 5.10
CA GLY A 112 -13.53 -14.32 4.60
C GLY A 112 -13.70 -13.23 5.66
N THR A 113 -14.65 -13.39 6.60
CA THR A 113 -14.85 -12.43 7.70
C THR A 113 -13.64 -12.35 8.62
N THR A 114 -13.08 -13.49 9.03
CA THR A 114 -11.90 -13.53 9.91
C THR A 114 -10.65 -13.01 9.20
N GLY A 115 -10.49 -13.32 7.91
CA GLY A 115 -9.43 -12.75 7.08
C GLY A 115 -9.51 -11.23 6.99
N MET A 116 -10.71 -10.68 6.76
CA MET A 116 -10.96 -9.24 6.76
C MET A 116 -10.61 -8.59 8.10
N ILE A 117 -11.02 -9.19 9.22
CA ILE A 117 -10.67 -8.71 10.56
C ILE A 117 -9.14 -8.70 10.74
N GLY A 118 -8.46 -9.77 10.32
CA GLY A 118 -7.00 -9.85 10.34
C GLY A 118 -6.34 -8.73 9.54
N MET A 119 -6.83 -8.48 8.33
CA MET A 119 -6.37 -7.38 7.47
C MET A 119 -6.56 -6.01 8.12
N ILE A 120 -7.70 -5.76 8.77
CA ILE A 120 -7.98 -4.52 9.50
C ILE A 120 -7.02 -4.36 10.69
N VAL A 121 -6.74 -5.43 11.43
CA VAL A 121 -5.79 -5.40 12.56
C VAL A 121 -4.39 -5.04 12.06
N VAL A 122 -3.92 -5.70 10.99
CA VAL A 122 -2.60 -5.41 10.40
C VAL A 122 -2.54 -3.98 9.84
N ALA A 123 -3.63 -3.51 9.22
CA ALA A 123 -3.76 -2.13 8.77
C ALA A 123 -3.67 -1.12 9.92
N GLY A 124 -4.30 -1.40 11.05
CA GLY A 124 -4.18 -0.59 12.27
C GLY A 124 -2.75 -0.53 12.78
N ILE A 125 -2.06 -1.68 12.84
CA ILE A 125 -0.63 -1.74 13.18
C ILE A 125 0.20 -0.90 12.20
N ALA A 126 -0.04 -1.05 10.90
CA ALA A 126 0.66 -0.31 9.85
C ALA A 126 0.49 1.21 10.00
N MET A 127 -0.72 1.68 10.33
CA MET A 127 -0.98 3.09 10.58
C MET A 127 -0.23 3.60 11.80
N VAL A 128 -0.24 2.85 12.90
CA VAL A 128 0.51 3.21 14.12
C VAL A 128 2.01 3.24 13.84
N LEU A 129 2.55 2.25 13.13
CA LEU A 129 3.96 2.20 12.76
C LEU A 129 4.33 3.32 11.79
N GLY A 130 3.52 3.57 10.75
CA GLY A 130 3.70 4.68 9.81
C GLY A 130 3.68 6.05 10.48
N TRP A 131 3.04 6.17 11.64
CA TRP A 131 3.17 7.37 12.47
C TRP A 131 4.60 7.54 12.96
N PHE A 132 5.27 6.50 13.45
CA PHE A 132 6.59 6.64 14.07
C PHE A 132 7.74 6.56 13.08
N TYR A 133 7.57 5.83 11.99
CA TYR A 133 8.61 5.57 11.02
C TYR A 133 8.48 6.48 9.79
N GLY A 134 9.61 6.81 9.16
CA GLY A 134 9.72 7.74 8.03
C GLY A 134 8.96 7.32 6.75
N PRO A 135 9.05 8.13 5.68
CA PRO A 135 8.32 7.90 4.42
C PRO A 135 8.78 6.62 3.72
N LEU A 136 10.00 6.18 4.00
CA LEU A 136 10.56 4.94 3.52
C LEU A 136 9.74 3.71 3.94
N LEU A 137 9.34 3.64 5.22
CA LEU A 137 8.55 2.52 5.72
C LEU A 137 7.27 2.37 4.91
N ALA A 138 6.58 3.49 4.72
CA ALA A 138 5.29 3.53 4.05
C ALA A 138 5.45 3.12 2.58
N ALA A 139 6.47 3.60 1.87
CA ALA A 139 6.72 3.22 0.49
C ALA A 139 7.02 1.72 0.34
N ILE A 140 7.95 1.18 1.15
CA ILE A 140 8.31 -0.24 1.10
C ILE A 140 7.13 -1.12 1.50
N GLY A 141 6.41 -0.74 2.56
CA GLY A 141 5.25 -1.47 3.05
C GLY A 141 4.13 -1.51 2.01
N VAL A 142 3.82 -0.37 1.37
CA VAL A 142 2.79 -0.28 0.32
C VAL A 142 3.20 -1.08 -0.91
N ILE A 143 4.43 -0.90 -1.42
CA ILE A 143 4.94 -1.66 -2.58
C ILE A 143 4.90 -3.15 -2.28
N GLY A 144 5.47 -3.56 -1.15
CA GLY A 144 5.55 -4.96 -0.76
C GLY A 144 4.18 -5.60 -0.55
N ALA A 145 3.23 -4.89 0.05
CA ALA A 145 1.87 -5.38 0.23
C ALA A 145 1.15 -5.53 -1.11
N PHE A 146 1.23 -4.55 -2.03
CA PHE A 146 0.65 -4.71 -3.36
C PHE A 146 1.29 -5.84 -4.17
N CYS A 147 2.60 -6.08 -4.00
CA CYS A 147 3.31 -7.16 -4.67
C CYS A 147 3.12 -8.54 -4.01
N ALA A 148 2.70 -8.61 -2.75
CA ALA A 148 2.63 -9.87 -2.00
C ALA A 148 1.77 -10.96 -2.67
N PRO A 149 0.57 -10.68 -3.22
CA PRO A 149 -0.22 -11.70 -3.91
C PRO A 149 0.47 -12.29 -5.15
N MET A 150 1.30 -11.50 -5.86
CA MET A 150 2.03 -11.97 -7.04
C MET A 150 3.08 -13.01 -6.67
N VAL A 151 3.72 -12.84 -5.50
CA VAL A 151 4.73 -13.77 -4.99
C VAL A 151 4.08 -15.03 -4.44
N LEU A 152 2.98 -14.89 -3.70
CA LEU A 152 2.27 -16.02 -3.10
C LEU A 152 1.59 -16.92 -4.15
N GLY A 153 1.28 -16.37 -5.33
CA GLY A 153 0.60 -17.10 -6.41
C GLY A 153 -0.90 -17.23 -6.17
N GLY A 154 -1.61 -17.61 -7.24
CA GLY A 154 -3.06 -17.85 -7.20
C GLY A 154 -3.37 -19.32 -6.95
N SER A 155 -4.31 -19.58 -6.05
CA SER A 155 -5.07 -20.85 -6.01
C SER A 155 -6.19 -20.84 -7.05
N ASP A 156 -6.72 -21.99 -7.46
CA ASP A 156 -7.96 -22.12 -8.29
C ASP A 156 -9.24 -21.54 -7.64
N SER A 157 -9.11 -20.88 -6.50
CA SER A 157 -10.20 -20.26 -5.75
C SER A 157 -10.57 -18.89 -6.31
N ASP A 158 -11.81 -18.47 -6.06
CA ASP A 158 -12.33 -17.16 -6.43
C ASP A 158 -11.38 -16.01 -5.99
N PRO A 159 -10.83 -15.21 -6.93
CA PRO A 159 -9.88 -14.14 -6.62
C PRO A 159 -10.56 -12.87 -6.08
N THR A 160 -11.88 -12.80 -6.02
CA THR A 160 -12.65 -11.63 -5.56
C THR A 160 -12.15 -11.00 -4.25
N PRO A 161 -11.77 -11.76 -3.19
CA PRO A 161 -11.26 -11.19 -1.95
C PRO A 161 -9.98 -10.35 -2.11
N LEU A 162 -9.21 -10.53 -3.18
CA LEU A 162 -8.00 -9.72 -3.44
C LEU A 162 -8.34 -8.25 -3.70
N PHE A 163 -9.52 -7.93 -4.23
CA PHE A 163 -9.95 -6.52 -4.36
C PHE A 163 -10.11 -5.86 -2.98
N ALA A 164 -10.66 -6.59 -2.02
CA ALA A 164 -10.77 -6.09 -0.64
C ALA A 164 -9.38 -5.94 0.00
N TYR A 165 -8.48 -6.90 -0.24
CA TYR A 165 -7.08 -6.80 0.20
C TYR A 165 -6.42 -5.52 -0.34
N PHE A 166 -6.49 -5.28 -1.65
CA PHE A 166 -5.91 -4.09 -2.28
C PHE A 166 -6.55 -2.79 -1.77
N ALA A 167 -7.86 -2.79 -1.50
CA ALA A 167 -8.54 -1.65 -0.92
C ALA A 167 -8.02 -1.35 0.50
N VAL A 168 -7.79 -2.37 1.34
CA VAL A 168 -7.21 -2.19 2.67
C VAL A 168 -5.78 -1.67 2.59
N VAL A 169 -4.96 -2.18 1.67
CA VAL A 169 -3.59 -1.68 1.46
C VAL A 169 -3.62 -0.22 0.98
N ALA A 170 -4.52 0.12 0.06
CA ALA A 170 -4.72 1.51 -0.39
C ALA A 170 -5.15 2.42 0.76
N PHE A 171 -6.01 1.94 1.66
CA PHE A 171 -6.48 2.68 2.83
C PHE A 171 -5.33 3.01 3.76
N VAL A 172 -4.46 2.04 4.04
CA VAL A 172 -3.27 2.24 4.85
C VAL A 172 -2.31 3.23 4.18
N GLY A 173 -2.03 3.07 2.88
CA GLY A 173 -1.09 3.95 2.17
C GLY A 173 -1.56 5.41 2.15
N LEU A 174 -2.84 5.64 1.87
CA LEU A 174 -3.44 6.98 1.93
C LEU A 174 -3.53 7.49 3.38
N GLY A 175 -3.88 6.63 4.33
CA GLY A 175 -3.99 6.97 5.75
C GLY A 175 -2.67 7.45 6.34
N VAL A 176 -1.57 6.73 6.07
CA VAL A 176 -0.23 7.13 6.53
C VAL A 176 0.20 8.46 5.92
N ASP A 177 -0.09 8.70 4.63
CA ASP A 177 0.22 9.98 3.99
C ASP A 177 -0.50 11.15 4.66
N THR A 178 -1.79 11.00 4.98
CA THR A 178 -2.55 12.10 5.60
C THR A 178 -1.90 12.60 6.85
N MET A 179 -1.32 11.71 7.66
CA MET A 179 -0.76 12.02 8.96
C MET A 179 0.52 12.86 8.87
N ARG A 180 1.31 12.71 7.79
CA ARG A 180 2.63 13.36 7.65
C ARG A 180 2.81 14.26 6.41
N ARG A 181 1.80 14.40 5.53
CA ARG A 181 1.79 15.27 4.33
C ARG A 181 2.83 14.90 3.27
N TRP A 182 3.15 13.62 3.13
CA TRP A 182 4.08 13.11 2.11
C TRP A 182 3.37 12.79 0.80
N ALA A 183 2.83 13.83 0.17
CA ALA A 183 1.97 13.78 -1.02
C ALA A 183 2.33 12.69 -2.06
N TRP A 184 3.63 12.43 -2.28
CA TRP A 184 4.08 11.41 -3.22
C TRP A 184 3.65 9.97 -2.89
N ILE A 185 3.46 9.62 -1.60
CA ILE A 185 3.06 8.28 -1.16
C ILE A 185 1.61 8.00 -1.53
N SER A 186 0.72 8.99 -1.42
CA SER A 186 -0.66 8.86 -1.91
C SER A 186 -0.71 8.62 -3.41
N GLY A 187 0.13 9.32 -4.18
CA GLY A 187 0.27 9.09 -5.62
C GLY A 187 0.74 7.67 -5.93
N LEU A 188 1.82 7.22 -5.27
CA LEU A 188 2.35 5.86 -5.41
C LEU A 188 1.28 4.80 -5.06
N THR A 189 0.59 4.99 -3.94
CA THR A 189 -0.45 4.07 -3.46
C THR A 189 -1.57 3.92 -4.46
N LEU A 190 -2.08 5.04 -5.00
CA LEU A 190 -3.14 4.98 -6.01
C LEU A 190 -2.67 4.35 -7.32
N VAL A 191 -1.47 4.71 -7.80
CA VAL A 191 -0.93 4.10 -9.02
C VAL A 191 -0.83 2.58 -8.86
N LEU A 192 -0.29 2.10 -7.75
CA LEU A 192 -0.21 0.66 -7.46
C LEU A 192 -1.60 0.03 -7.33
N ALA A 193 -2.54 0.70 -6.65
CA ALA A 193 -3.91 0.22 -6.50
C ALA A 193 -4.62 0.06 -7.86
N TYR A 194 -4.49 1.02 -8.76
CA TYR A 194 -5.07 0.94 -10.10
C TYR A 194 -4.38 -0.10 -10.98
N VAL A 195 -3.04 -0.15 -10.96
CA VAL A 195 -2.29 -1.13 -11.78
C VAL A 195 -2.59 -2.54 -11.31
N MET A 196 -2.52 -2.83 -10.01
CA MET A 196 -2.76 -4.17 -9.49
C MET A 196 -4.24 -4.57 -9.62
N GLY A 197 -5.17 -3.65 -9.39
CA GLY A 197 -6.60 -3.91 -9.56
C GLY A 197 -7.00 -4.18 -11.01
N THR A 198 -6.46 -3.41 -11.96
CA THR A 198 -6.70 -3.63 -13.41
C THR A 198 -6.08 -4.93 -13.89
N MET A 199 -4.86 -5.25 -13.42
CA MET A 199 -4.18 -6.49 -13.74
C MET A 199 -4.93 -7.72 -13.20
N LEU A 200 -5.48 -7.62 -11.98
CA LEU A 200 -6.33 -8.67 -11.40
C LEU A 200 -7.65 -8.84 -12.16
N PHE A 201 -8.29 -7.74 -12.57
CA PHE A 201 -9.54 -7.80 -13.32
C PHE A 201 -9.37 -8.55 -14.64
N GLY A 202 -8.27 -8.32 -15.37
CA GLY A 202 -7.90 -9.09 -16.57
C GLY A 202 -8.94 -9.09 -17.71
N GLY A 203 -10.02 -8.33 -17.60
CA GLY A 203 -11.17 -8.38 -18.51
C GLY A 203 -12.19 -9.49 -18.19
N ASP A 204 -12.08 -10.18 -17.05
CA ASP A 204 -13.00 -11.24 -16.67
C ASP A 204 -14.36 -10.67 -16.26
N ARG A 205 -15.41 -11.09 -16.99
CA ARG A 205 -16.78 -10.67 -16.74
C ARG A 205 -17.27 -11.06 -15.35
N ALA A 206 -16.84 -12.20 -14.82
CA ALA A 206 -17.24 -12.65 -13.49
C ALA A 206 -16.81 -11.67 -12.39
N LEU A 207 -15.68 -10.98 -12.58
CA LEU A 207 -15.09 -10.06 -11.61
C LEU A 207 -15.57 -8.61 -11.77
N THR A 208 -16.39 -8.32 -12.79
CA THR A 208 -16.76 -6.94 -13.16
C THR A 208 -17.43 -6.20 -12.01
N GLY A 209 -18.37 -6.83 -11.30
CA GLY A 209 -19.06 -6.19 -10.17
C GLY A 209 -18.10 -5.85 -9.03
N ALA A 210 -17.22 -6.78 -8.65
CA ALA A 210 -16.24 -6.57 -7.58
C ALA A 210 -15.23 -5.47 -7.95
N TYR A 211 -14.78 -5.48 -9.20
CA TYR A 211 -13.86 -4.47 -9.73
C TYR A 211 -14.48 -3.07 -9.76
N GLN A 212 -15.75 -2.92 -10.14
CA GLN A 212 -16.45 -1.64 -10.12
C GLN A 212 -16.60 -1.09 -8.70
N VAL A 213 -16.99 -1.93 -7.74
CA VAL A 213 -17.06 -1.55 -6.31
C VAL A 213 -15.67 -1.13 -5.81
N TYR A 214 -14.62 -1.85 -6.19
CA TYR A 214 -13.24 -1.49 -5.89
C TYR A 214 -12.85 -0.11 -6.44
N LEU A 215 -13.12 0.18 -7.72
CA LEU A 215 -12.83 1.48 -8.32
C LEU A 215 -13.57 2.64 -7.64
N ILE A 216 -14.83 2.42 -7.26
CA ILE A 216 -15.63 3.41 -6.51
C ILE A 216 -15.01 3.64 -5.13
N SER A 217 -14.61 2.57 -4.44
CA SER A 217 -13.96 2.68 -3.13
C SER A 217 -12.66 3.48 -3.19
N LEU A 218 -11.83 3.29 -4.22
CA LEU A 218 -10.60 4.06 -4.41
C LEU A 218 -10.85 5.56 -4.59
N VAL A 219 -11.90 5.93 -5.34
CA VAL A 219 -12.28 7.34 -5.50
C VAL A 219 -12.72 7.94 -4.18
N VAL A 220 -13.61 7.25 -3.46
CA VAL A 220 -14.11 7.70 -2.14
C VAL A 220 -12.93 7.91 -1.19
N MET A 221 -11.99 6.97 -1.16
CA MET A 221 -10.80 7.04 -0.32
C MET A 221 -9.85 8.17 -0.74
N ALA A 222 -9.59 8.34 -2.04
CA ALA A 222 -8.74 9.42 -2.57
C ALA A 222 -9.32 10.82 -2.31
N VAL A 223 -10.65 10.93 -2.18
CA VAL A 223 -11.32 12.19 -1.84
C VAL A 223 -11.29 12.43 -0.32
N LEU A 224 -11.72 11.45 0.48
CA LEU A 224 -11.95 11.64 1.92
C LEU A 224 -10.65 11.65 2.73
N ILE A 225 -9.72 10.76 2.40
CA ILE A 225 -8.54 10.52 3.24
C ILE A 225 -7.59 11.72 3.14
N PRO A 226 -7.02 12.08 1.97
CA PRO A 226 -6.04 13.18 1.83
C PRO A 226 -6.53 14.55 2.31
N ALA A 227 -7.84 14.82 2.18
CA ALA A 227 -8.44 16.09 2.59
C ALA A 227 -8.63 16.22 4.12
N ARG A 228 -8.53 15.11 4.88
CA ARG A 228 -8.84 15.03 6.32
C ARG A 228 -10.18 15.66 6.71
N ALA A 229 -11.13 15.72 5.80
CA ALA A 229 -12.42 16.36 6.00
C ALA A 229 -13.53 15.40 5.56
N ILE A 230 -14.44 15.09 6.49
CA ILE A 230 -15.63 14.26 6.22
C ILE A 230 -16.58 14.98 5.25
N MET A 231 -16.46 16.31 5.15
CA MET A 231 -17.11 17.14 4.14
C MET A 231 -16.06 17.67 3.16
N PRO A 232 -16.30 17.61 1.84
CA PRO A 232 -15.39 18.17 0.85
C PRO A 232 -15.26 19.68 1.05
N ASP A 233 -14.08 20.14 1.46
CA ASP A 233 -13.77 21.56 1.55
C ASP A 233 -13.48 22.09 0.14
N HIS A 234 -14.28 23.06 -0.29
CA HIS A 234 -14.17 23.70 -1.61
C HIS A 234 -13.31 24.97 -1.54
N ALA A 235 -12.60 25.22 -0.44
CA ALA A 235 -11.79 26.43 -0.20
C ALA A 235 -10.54 26.57 -1.10
N GLY A 236 -10.47 25.91 -2.26
CA GLY A 236 -9.38 26.00 -3.22
C GLY A 236 -9.87 26.27 -4.65
N SER A 237 -9.00 26.83 -5.48
CA SER A 237 -9.26 27.03 -6.91
C SER A 237 -9.57 25.69 -7.59
N MET A 238 -10.71 25.62 -8.29
CA MET A 238 -11.12 24.42 -9.02
C MET A 238 -10.11 24.10 -10.14
N LEU A 239 -9.88 22.81 -10.40
CA LEU A 239 -8.98 22.36 -11.48
C LEU A 239 -9.41 22.88 -12.86
N SER A 240 -10.71 23.00 -13.09
CA SER A 240 -11.29 23.62 -14.29
C SER A 240 -10.98 25.11 -14.38
N GLU A 241 -11.06 25.84 -13.27
CA GLU A 241 -10.72 27.26 -13.23
C GLU A 241 -9.24 27.48 -13.50
N TRP A 242 -8.37 26.63 -12.96
CA TRP A 242 -6.94 26.64 -13.26
C TRP A 242 -6.65 26.28 -14.72
N ALA A 243 -7.30 25.24 -15.27
CA ALA A 243 -7.12 24.81 -16.66
C ALA A 243 -7.62 25.84 -17.68
N ILE A 244 -8.70 26.57 -17.36
CA ILE A 244 -9.25 27.62 -18.23
C ILE A 244 -8.42 28.91 -18.12
N ARG A 245 -7.93 29.25 -16.92
CA ARG A 245 -7.20 30.51 -16.69
C ARG A 245 -5.69 30.42 -16.85
N LEU A 246 -5.11 29.22 -17.05
CA LEU A 246 -3.71 28.81 -17.37
C LEU A 246 -2.55 29.60 -16.70
N ASN A 247 -2.58 30.93 -16.71
CA ASN A 247 -1.62 31.87 -16.10
C ASN A 247 -2.20 32.75 -14.97
N GLY A 248 -3.51 32.80 -14.74
CA GLY A 248 -4.15 33.74 -13.79
C GLY A 248 -4.68 33.15 -12.48
N ALA A 249 -4.66 31.82 -12.33
CA ALA A 249 -5.23 31.14 -11.17
C ALA A 249 -4.14 30.49 -10.30
N THR A 250 -4.37 30.49 -8.99
CA THR A 250 -3.54 29.73 -8.03
C THR A 250 -3.55 28.25 -8.38
N ARG A 251 -2.43 27.56 -8.16
CA ARG A 251 -2.37 26.11 -8.40
C ARG A 251 -3.29 25.37 -7.40
N PRO A 252 -4.09 24.39 -7.85
CA PRO A 252 -4.90 23.57 -6.96
C PRO A 252 -4.03 22.86 -5.93
N ILE A 253 -4.57 22.69 -4.72
CA ILE A 253 -3.91 21.93 -3.66
C ILE A 253 -3.76 20.46 -4.06
N PHE A 254 -2.72 19.80 -3.55
CA PHE A 254 -2.41 18.41 -3.89
C PHE A 254 -3.59 17.42 -3.74
N PRO A 255 -4.41 17.46 -2.67
CA PRO A 255 -5.57 16.58 -2.54
C PRO A 255 -6.58 16.71 -3.70
N VAL A 256 -6.76 17.92 -4.24
CA VAL A 256 -7.67 18.17 -5.36
C VAL A 256 -7.14 17.55 -6.65
N LEU A 257 -5.82 17.65 -6.90
CA LEU A 257 -5.18 17.00 -8.04
C LEU A 257 -5.28 15.47 -7.94
N LEU A 258 -5.04 14.92 -6.76
CA LEU A 258 -5.09 13.48 -6.50
C LEU A 258 -6.52 12.93 -6.67
N ALA A 259 -7.51 13.60 -6.08
CA ALA A 259 -8.91 13.21 -6.19
C ALA A 259 -9.41 13.27 -7.65
N TRP A 260 -9.02 14.31 -8.39
CA TRP A 260 -9.40 14.43 -9.80
C TRP A 260 -8.75 13.35 -10.67
N ALA A 261 -7.46 13.05 -10.43
CA ALA A 261 -6.77 11.96 -11.13
C ALA A 261 -7.43 10.60 -10.85
N ALA A 262 -7.78 10.31 -9.59
CA ALA A 262 -8.49 9.09 -9.21
C ALA A 262 -9.88 9.03 -9.88
N MET A 263 -10.64 10.13 -9.83
CA MET A 263 -11.96 10.22 -10.46
C MET A 263 -11.87 10.00 -11.97
N ALA A 264 -10.97 10.69 -12.67
CA ALA A 264 -10.80 10.55 -14.11
C ALA A 264 -10.38 9.11 -14.50
N ALA A 265 -9.43 8.52 -13.79
CA ALA A 265 -8.99 7.15 -14.01
C ALA A 265 -10.14 6.15 -13.79
N SER A 266 -10.86 6.26 -12.67
CA SER A 266 -12.01 5.39 -12.38
C SER A 266 -13.13 5.59 -13.39
N CYS A 267 -13.47 6.81 -13.81
CA CYS A 267 -14.49 7.04 -14.84
C CYS A 267 -14.12 6.36 -16.16
N ILE A 268 -12.88 6.51 -16.62
CA ILE A 268 -12.40 5.86 -17.86
C ILE A 268 -12.52 4.33 -17.73
N LEU A 269 -12.02 3.76 -16.63
CA LEU A 269 -12.04 2.32 -16.40
C LEU A 269 -13.48 1.78 -16.26
N LEU A 270 -14.36 2.48 -15.55
CA LEU A 270 -15.78 2.13 -15.43
C LEU A 270 -16.46 2.14 -16.80
N LEU A 271 -16.24 3.17 -17.62
CA LEU A 271 -16.79 3.26 -18.98
C LEU A 271 -16.33 2.07 -19.84
N LEU A 272 -15.02 1.76 -19.81
CA LEU A 272 -14.46 0.62 -20.54
C LEU A 272 -15.07 -0.72 -20.10
N THR A 273 -15.36 -0.89 -18.81
CA THR A 273 -16.02 -2.11 -18.32
C THR A 273 -17.51 -2.18 -18.62
N SER A 274 -18.19 -1.03 -18.68
CA SER A 274 -19.63 -0.95 -18.98
C SER A 274 -19.97 -1.14 -20.46
N GLY A 275 -19.06 -0.75 -21.36
CA GLY A 275 -19.24 -0.90 -22.81
C GLY A 275 -18.97 -2.31 -23.35
N ALA A 276 -18.53 -3.24 -22.49
CA ALA A 276 -18.25 -4.64 -22.84
C ALA A 276 -19.45 -5.58 -22.57
N GLY A 277 -20.60 -5.01 -22.21
CA GLY A 277 -21.88 -5.69 -21.93
C GLY A 277 -22.76 -5.86 -23.16
#